data_AF-A0A0S1YVY3-F1
#
_entry.id   AF-A0A0S1YVY3-F1
#
_cell.length_a   1.000
_cell.length_b   1.000
_cell.length_c   1.000
_cell.angle_alpha   90.00
_cell.angle_beta   90.00
_cell.angle_gamma   90.00
#
_symmetry.space_group_name_H-M   'P 1'
#
loop_
_entity.id
_entity.type
_entity.pdbx_description
1 polymer ?
#
loop_
_entity_poly.entity_id
_entity_poly.type
_entity_poly.pdbx_seq_one_letter_code
_entity_poly.pdbx_strand_id
1 'polypeptide(L)'
;MQLNDKDIRNIIEEVVKRYLSSSENSEIKDAPVNNTIRAEERVGNKLELIDEGQAQKGTRSDEVIIAVAPAFGIYQTETITHIPHADVLKEIMAGIEEEGLVPRVIRVLRTSDVSILANDGAKLSGSGIGIGIQSKGTAVIHQKDLFPLTNLELFPQAPLIQREHYRMIGKNAAKYAKGESPKPVPQMNDQMARPKYQSIAALLHIKETEHVKVNAKPVQLKVVFK
;
A
#
# COMPACT_ATOMS: atom_id res chain seq x y z
N MET A 1 -15.99 -25.31 28.63
CA MET A 1 -14.77 -26.13 28.53
C MET A 1 -13.59 -25.17 28.59
N GLN A 2 -12.99 -24.97 29.77
CA GLN A 2 -11.80 -24.13 29.92
C GLN A 2 -10.58 -25.01 29.61
N LEU A 3 -9.84 -24.67 28.56
CA LEU A 3 -8.57 -25.32 28.23
C LEU A 3 -7.51 -24.81 29.20
N ASN A 4 -6.80 -25.72 29.84
CA ASN A 4 -5.74 -25.38 30.78
C ASN A 4 -4.42 -25.17 30.01
N ASP A 5 -3.44 -24.46 30.58
CA ASP A 5 -2.17 -24.14 29.87
C ASP A 5 -1.42 -25.38 29.35
N LYS A 6 -1.62 -26.52 30.01
CA LYS A 6 -1.07 -27.81 29.62
C LYS A 6 -1.69 -28.34 28.31
N ASP A 7 -2.98 -28.09 28.10
CA ASP A 7 -3.70 -28.52 26.89
C ASP A 7 -3.26 -27.67 25.69
N ILE A 8 -3.05 -26.37 25.93
CA ILE A 8 -2.55 -25.44 24.90
C ILE A 8 -1.14 -25.84 24.46
N ARG A 9 -0.24 -26.18 25.39
CA ARG A 9 1.11 -26.66 25.05
C ARG A 9 1.09 -27.95 24.24
N ASN A 10 0.27 -28.91 24.63
CA ASN A 10 0.16 -30.19 23.91
C ASN A 10 -0.33 -29.97 22.46
N ILE A 11 -1.29 -29.07 22.25
CA ILE A 11 -1.77 -28.72 20.91
C ILE A 11 -0.66 -28.05 20.07
N ILE A 12 0.11 -27.13 20.67
CA ILE A 12 1.23 -26.46 19.98
C ILE A 12 2.31 -27.47 19.59
N GLU A 13 2.71 -28.37 20.49
CA GLU A 13 3.71 -29.41 20.22
C GLU A 13 3.24 -30.34 19.10
N GLU A 14 1.97 -30.73 19.09
CA GLU A 14 1.41 -31.60 18.05
C GLU A 14 1.37 -30.93 16.67
N VAL A 15 1.03 -29.62 16.62
CA VAL A 15 1.02 -28.84 15.38
C VAL A 15 2.43 -28.62 14.83
N VAL A 16 3.40 -28.30 15.69
CA VAL A 16 4.82 -28.14 15.30
C VAL A 16 5.37 -29.46 14.75
N LYS A 17 5.06 -30.58 15.42
CA LYS A 17 5.48 -31.91 14.97
C LYS A 17 4.91 -32.25 13.59
N ARG A 18 3.63 -31.95 13.35
CA ARG A 18 2.99 -32.16 12.04
C ARG A 18 3.62 -31.30 10.94
N TYR A 19 4.00 -30.05 11.25
CA TYR A 19 4.63 -29.15 10.28
C TYR A 19 6.05 -29.57 9.91
N LEU A 20 6.82 -30.04 10.88
CA LEU A 20 8.17 -30.58 10.66
C LEU A 20 8.11 -31.90 9.88
N SER A 21 7.18 -32.82 10.22
CA SER A 21 7.04 -34.10 9.51
C SER A 21 6.48 -33.97 8.09
N SER A 22 5.76 -32.89 7.78
CA SER A 22 5.26 -32.64 6.41
C SER A 22 6.32 -32.01 5.50
N SER A 23 7.45 -31.57 6.05
CA SER A 23 8.60 -31.07 5.30
C SER A 23 9.56 -32.19 4.86
N GLU A 24 9.45 -33.39 5.43
CA GLU A 24 10.35 -34.53 5.16
C GLU A 24 9.81 -35.53 4.11
N ASN A 25 8.58 -35.36 3.60
CA ASN A 25 7.92 -36.35 2.74
C ASN A 25 7.59 -35.86 1.32
N SER A 26 8.47 -35.04 0.73
CA SER A 26 8.37 -34.65 -0.69
C SER A 26 9.66 -34.97 -1.43
N GLU A 27 9.86 -36.25 -1.78
CA GLU A 27 10.80 -36.64 -2.83
C GLU A 27 10.26 -36.15 -4.18
N ILE A 28 10.89 -35.11 -4.74
CA ILE A 28 10.76 -34.74 -6.15
C ILE A 28 12.11 -34.96 -6.81
N LYS A 29 12.11 -35.85 -7.81
CA LYS A 29 13.24 -36.27 -8.64
C LYS A 29 13.90 -35.08 -9.34
N ASP A 30 15.24 -35.10 -9.32
CA ASP A 30 16.12 -34.16 -10.01
C ASP A 30 15.83 -34.05 -11.51
N ALA A 31 15.48 -32.84 -11.95
CA ALA A 31 15.73 -32.34 -13.30
C ALA A 31 16.35 -30.94 -13.15
N PRO A 32 17.37 -30.57 -13.95
CA PRO A 32 18.08 -29.32 -13.75
C PRO A 32 17.20 -28.16 -14.22
N VAL A 33 16.42 -27.60 -13.31
CA VAL A 33 15.81 -26.29 -13.51
C VAL A 33 16.91 -25.29 -13.20
N ASN A 34 17.39 -24.61 -14.22
CA ASN A 34 18.34 -23.50 -14.12
C ASN A 34 17.80 -22.45 -13.14
N ASN A 35 18.17 -22.57 -11.87
CA ASN A 35 17.96 -21.57 -10.84
C ASN A 35 18.93 -20.40 -11.11
N THR A 36 18.55 -19.59 -12.09
CA THR A 36 19.01 -18.22 -12.22
C THR A 36 17.86 -17.28 -11.89
N ILE A 37 17.23 -17.47 -10.73
CA ILE A 37 16.65 -16.32 -10.04
C ILE A 37 17.83 -15.63 -9.37
N ARG A 38 18.61 -14.93 -10.18
CA ARG A 38 19.43 -13.84 -9.67
C ARG A 38 18.42 -12.91 -9.00
N ALA A 39 18.54 -12.74 -7.69
CA ALA A 39 18.21 -11.47 -7.07
C ALA A 39 19.13 -10.46 -7.75
N GLU A 40 18.71 -9.97 -8.92
CA GLU A 40 19.21 -8.72 -9.43
C GLU A 40 18.81 -7.71 -8.36
N GLU A 41 19.76 -7.35 -7.51
CA GLU A 41 19.77 -6.01 -6.94
C GLU A 41 19.52 -5.09 -8.13
N ARG A 42 18.27 -4.62 -8.29
CA ARG A 42 17.92 -3.64 -9.30
C ARG A 42 18.61 -2.35 -8.88
N VAL A 43 19.88 -2.24 -9.27
CA VAL A 43 20.69 -1.03 -9.19
C VAL A 43 19.98 0.01 -10.06
N GLY A 44 19.05 0.77 -9.47
CA GLY A 44 18.32 1.84 -10.18
C GLY A 44 16.90 2.15 -9.72
N ASN A 45 16.45 1.68 -8.55
CA ASN A 45 15.13 2.02 -8.01
C ASN A 45 15.21 2.50 -6.55
N LYS A 46 16.18 3.37 -6.24
CA LYS A 46 16.28 3.91 -4.87
C LYS A 46 15.33 5.10 -4.75
N LEU A 47 14.22 4.88 -4.05
CA LEU A 47 13.28 5.92 -3.65
C LEU A 47 13.83 6.67 -2.44
N GLU A 48 13.94 7.98 -2.55
CA GLU A 48 14.22 8.87 -1.42
C GLU A 48 13.02 9.82 -1.22
N LEU A 49 12.47 9.81 0.00
CA LEU A 49 11.35 10.65 0.42
C LEU A 49 11.87 11.65 1.44
N ILE A 50 12.17 12.87 0.98
CA ILE A 50 12.76 13.93 1.79
C ILE A 50 11.64 14.70 2.49
N ASP A 51 11.72 14.82 3.82
CA ASP A 51 10.80 15.59 4.66
C ASP A 51 10.95 17.10 4.37
N GLU A 52 9.87 17.75 3.92
CA GLU A 52 9.80 19.20 3.67
C GLU A 52 9.01 19.97 4.74
N GLY A 53 8.76 19.34 5.89
CA GLY A 53 7.98 19.89 7.00
C GLY A 53 6.49 19.62 6.90
N GLN A 54 5.71 20.32 7.73
CA GLN A 54 4.26 20.07 7.83
C GLN A 54 3.54 20.38 6.50
N ALA A 55 2.78 19.41 6.00
CA ALA A 55 1.97 19.56 4.81
C ALA A 55 0.89 20.62 5.01
N GLN A 56 0.86 21.61 4.11
CA GLN A 56 -0.14 22.66 4.10
C GLN A 56 -1.32 22.31 3.18
N LYS A 57 -2.43 23.00 3.39
CA LYS A 57 -3.58 22.94 2.49
C LYS A 57 -3.19 23.55 1.15
N GLY A 58 -3.44 22.82 0.06
CA GLY A 58 -3.15 23.27 -1.29
C GLY A 58 -4.14 24.32 -1.76
N THR A 59 -3.63 25.23 -2.59
CA THR A 59 -4.40 26.30 -3.24
C THR A 59 -4.65 26.01 -4.71
N ARG A 60 -3.97 25.00 -5.26
CA ARG A 60 -4.03 24.58 -6.66
C ARG A 60 -5.23 23.67 -6.91
N SER A 61 -6.07 24.00 -7.88
CA SER A 61 -7.16 23.11 -8.30
C SER A 61 -6.67 21.93 -9.14
N ASP A 62 -5.46 22.01 -9.69
CA ASP A 62 -4.85 21.04 -10.60
C ASP A 62 -3.86 20.10 -9.90
N GLU A 63 -4.05 19.83 -8.60
CA GLU A 63 -3.22 18.88 -7.85
C GLU A 63 -4.00 17.64 -7.39
N VAL A 64 -3.31 16.52 -7.20
CA VAL A 64 -3.81 15.33 -6.50
C VAL A 64 -2.82 14.96 -5.42
N ILE A 65 -3.29 14.82 -4.17
CA ILE A 65 -2.42 14.37 -3.08
C ILE A 65 -2.30 12.84 -3.08
N ILE A 66 -1.08 12.34 -2.95
CA ILE A 66 -0.76 10.96 -2.62
C ILE A 66 -0.34 10.90 -1.14
N ALA A 67 -1.20 10.38 -0.28
CA ALA A 67 -0.98 10.19 1.14
C ALA A 67 -0.43 8.79 1.43
N VAL A 68 0.86 8.71 1.70
CA VAL A 68 1.53 7.46 2.07
C VAL A 68 1.49 7.23 3.58
N ALA A 69 1.39 5.98 3.98
CA ALA A 69 1.36 5.56 5.38
C ALA A 69 2.71 5.77 6.10
N PRO A 70 2.75 5.71 7.45
CA PRO A 70 3.93 6.05 8.25
C PRO A 70 5.20 5.29 7.84
N ALA A 71 5.10 4.01 7.50
CA ALA A 71 6.25 3.16 7.18
C ALA A 71 6.68 3.17 5.70
N PHE A 72 5.88 3.73 4.80
CA PHE A 72 6.07 3.61 3.36
C PHE A 72 7.38 4.25 2.90
N GLY A 73 8.27 3.45 2.32
CA GLY A 73 9.54 3.91 1.74
C GLY A 73 10.62 4.18 2.78
N ILE A 74 10.41 3.77 4.04
CA ILE A 74 11.38 3.90 5.13
C ILE A 74 11.58 2.54 5.78
N TYR A 75 10.60 2.07 6.54
CA TYR A 75 10.68 0.81 7.30
C TYR A 75 10.13 -0.38 6.50
N GLN A 76 9.33 -0.09 5.48
CA GLN A 76 8.89 -1.03 4.46
C GLN A 76 9.13 -0.39 3.09
N THR A 77 9.68 -1.14 2.14
CA THR A 77 10.12 -0.63 0.83
C THR A 77 9.44 -1.33 -0.34
N GLU A 78 8.52 -2.26 -0.08
CA GLU A 78 7.79 -3.02 -1.08
C GLU A 78 6.41 -3.45 -0.58
N THR A 79 5.52 -3.76 -1.53
CA THR A 79 4.16 -4.24 -1.25
C THR A 79 4.15 -5.70 -0.79
N ILE A 80 2.96 -6.20 -0.44
CA ILE A 80 2.75 -7.62 -0.05
C ILE A 80 3.14 -8.64 -1.14
N THR A 81 3.25 -8.20 -2.39
CA THR A 81 3.69 -9.00 -3.55
C THR A 81 5.06 -8.56 -4.08
N HIS A 82 5.84 -7.85 -3.26
CA HIS A 82 7.21 -7.43 -3.57
C HIS A 82 7.32 -6.45 -4.74
N ILE A 83 6.31 -5.59 -4.95
CA ILE A 83 6.44 -4.44 -5.86
C ILE A 83 7.18 -3.35 -5.09
N PRO A 84 8.35 -2.86 -5.55
CA PRO A 84 9.07 -1.79 -4.88
C PRO A 84 8.21 -0.53 -4.76
N HIS A 85 8.24 0.13 -3.61
CA HIS A 85 7.52 1.39 -3.39
C HIS A 85 7.92 2.49 -4.37
N ALA A 86 9.17 2.46 -4.86
CA ALA A 86 9.64 3.32 -5.94
C ALA A 86 8.77 3.18 -7.19
N ASP A 87 8.50 1.94 -7.62
CA ASP A 87 7.67 1.65 -8.79
C ASP A 87 6.22 2.04 -8.53
N VAL A 88 5.68 1.69 -7.35
CA VAL A 88 4.31 2.04 -6.97
C VAL A 88 4.08 3.55 -7.05
N LEU A 89 4.96 4.34 -6.43
CA LEU A 89 4.82 5.79 -6.40
C LEU A 89 5.03 6.40 -7.78
N LYS A 90 6.00 5.88 -8.55
CA LYS A 90 6.27 6.30 -9.94
C LYS A 90 5.04 6.10 -10.83
N GLU A 91 4.37 4.94 -10.74
CA GLU A 91 3.18 4.67 -11.55
C GLU A 91 1.99 5.57 -11.17
N ILE A 92 1.73 5.77 -9.87
CA ILE A 92 0.64 6.67 -9.43
C ILE A 92 0.92 8.11 -9.90
N MET A 93 2.14 8.61 -9.69
CA MET A 93 2.54 9.96 -10.12
C MET A 93 2.41 10.11 -11.63
N ALA A 94 2.92 9.15 -12.41
CA ALA A 94 2.82 9.19 -13.86
C ALA A 94 1.37 9.15 -14.34
N GLY A 95 0.49 8.37 -13.70
CA GLY A 95 -0.93 8.36 -14.02
C GLY A 95 -1.62 9.73 -13.80
N ILE A 96 -1.21 10.46 -12.76
CA ILE A 96 -1.71 11.82 -12.49
C ILE A 96 -1.18 12.81 -13.54
N GLU A 97 0.11 12.75 -13.84
CA GLU A 97 0.79 13.63 -14.79
C GLU A 97 0.29 13.42 -16.24
N GLU A 98 -0.02 12.18 -16.63
CA GLU A 98 -0.61 11.85 -17.93
C GLU A 98 -1.97 12.51 -18.17
N GLU A 99 -2.71 12.84 -17.11
CA GLU A 99 -3.98 13.56 -17.17
C GLU A 99 -3.81 15.08 -16.98
N GLY A 100 -2.57 15.57 -16.92
CA GLY A 100 -2.22 16.98 -16.86
C GLY A 100 -2.28 17.61 -15.47
N LEU A 101 -2.29 16.81 -14.39
CA LEU A 101 -2.33 17.29 -13.01
C LEU A 101 -1.00 17.11 -12.30
N VAL A 102 -0.82 17.81 -11.19
CA VAL A 102 0.40 17.78 -10.37
C VAL A 102 0.25 16.81 -9.20
N PRO A 103 1.04 15.73 -9.12
CA PRO A 103 1.06 14.88 -7.94
C PRO A 103 1.78 15.59 -6.79
N ARG A 104 1.19 15.57 -5.60
CA ARG A 104 1.84 16.04 -4.36
C ARG A 104 1.85 14.94 -3.31
N VAL A 105 3.04 14.59 -2.80
CA VAL A 105 3.18 13.47 -1.87
C VAL A 105 3.24 13.97 -0.43
N ILE A 106 2.49 13.32 0.46
CA ILE A 106 2.53 13.55 1.90
C ILE A 106 2.65 12.22 2.65
N ARG A 107 3.23 12.25 3.85
CA ARG A 107 3.19 11.17 4.81
C ARG A 107 2.20 11.50 5.91
N VAL A 108 1.19 10.66 6.09
CA VAL A 108 0.26 10.79 7.21
C VAL A 108 0.77 9.94 8.36
N LEU A 109 1.01 10.59 9.51
CA LEU A 109 1.64 9.96 10.67
C LEU A 109 0.63 9.55 11.77
N ARG A 110 -0.54 10.19 11.82
CA ARG A 110 -1.51 10.00 12.91
C ARG A 110 -2.31 8.69 12.89
N THR A 111 -2.18 7.92 11.82
CA THR A 111 -2.91 6.67 11.60
C THR A 111 -2.18 5.81 10.58
N SER A 112 -2.45 4.52 10.58
CA SER A 112 -2.06 3.58 9.53
C SER A 112 -3.26 3.12 8.68
N ASP A 113 -4.48 3.58 8.97
CA ASP A 113 -5.71 3.21 8.24
C ASP A 113 -5.80 3.92 6.89
N VAL A 114 -5.82 3.14 5.79
CA VAL A 114 -5.77 3.64 4.41
C VAL A 114 -6.86 4.64 4.05
N SER A 115 -8.09 4.46 4.56
CA SER A 115 -9.20 5.33 4.24
C SER A 115 -9.02 6.69 4.90
N ILE A 116 -8.51 6.69 6.14
CA ILE A 116 -8.17 7.93 6.85
C ILE A 116 -6.95 8.62 6.23
N LEU A 117 -5.93 7.87 5.75
CA LEU A 117 -4.82 8.45 4.98
C LEU A 117 -5.35 9.22 3.76
N ALA A 118 -6.19 8.55 2.97
CA ALA A 118 -6.77 9.12 1.75
C ALA A 118 -7.65 10.34 2.06
N ASN A 119 -8.45 10.28 3.14
CA ASN A 119 -9.29 11.38 3.60
C ASN A 119 -8.48 12.62 4.01
N ASP A 120 -7.37 12.43 4.74
CA ASP A 120 -6.46 13.50 5.11
C ASP A 120 -5.82 14.16 3.88
N GLY A 121 -5.36 13.33 2.94
CA GLY A 121 -4.86 13.79 1.65
C GLY A 121 -5.92 14.59 0.90
N ALA A 122 -7.14 14.07 0.78
CA ALA A 122 -8.23 14.74 0.07
C ALA A 122 -8.58 16.11 0.70
N LYS A 123 -8.59 16.22 2.04
CA LYS A 123 -8.85 17.47 2.76
C LYS A 123 -7.75 18.52 2.60
N LEU A 124 -6.50 18.08 2.44
CA LEU A 124 -5.36 18.96 2.18
C LEU A 124 -5.21 19.29 0.70
N SER A 125 -5.81 18.51 -0.19
CA SER A 125 -5.73 18.68 -1.64
C SER A 125 -6.55 19.88 -2.10
N GLY A 126 -5.98 20.74 -2.94
CA GLY A 126 -6.69 21.88 -3.52
C GLY A 126 -7.79 21.47 -4.51
N SER A 127 -7.64 20.33 -5.21
CA SER A 127 -8.73 19.73 -6.00
C SER A 127 -9.79 19.05 -5.12
N GLY A 128 -9.43 18.72 -3.87
CA GLY A 128 -10.25 17.92 -2.98
C GLY A 128 -10.17 16.41 -3.21
N ILE A 129 -9.28 15.94 -4.09
CA ILE A 129 -9.03 14.51 -4.33
C ILE A 129 -7.71 14.07 -3.70
N GLY A 130 -7.73 12.92 -3.05
CA GLY A 130 -6.55 12.29 -2.44
C GLY A 130 -6.52 10.79 -2.68
N ILE A 131 -5.32 10.24 -2.83
CA ILE A 131 -5.04 8.81 -2.89
C ILE A 131 -4.39 8.41 -1.56
N GLY A 132 -4.92 7.43 -0.85
CA GLY A 132 -4.25 6.83 0.31
C GLY A 132 -3.57 5.53 -0.09
N ILE A 133 -2.36 5.29 0.42
CA ILE A 133 -1.64 4.02 0.19
C ILE A 133 -0.88 3.55 1.43
N GLN A 134 -1.11 2.27 1.78
CA GLN A 134 -0.35 1.56 2.82
C GLN A 134 0.89 0.90 2.23
N SER A 135 1.91 0.64 3.06
CA SER A 135 3.13 -0.07 2.63
C SER A 135 2.82 -1.42 2.00
N LYS A 136 1.90 -2.19 2.58
CA LYS A 136 1.49 -3.48 2.00
C LYS A 136 0.81 -3.39 0.62
N GLY A 137 0.47 -2.18 0.14
CA GLY A 137 -0.04 -1.92 -1.20
C GLY A 137 -1.54 -1.60 -1.29
N THR A 138 -2.32 -1.73 -0.21
CA THR A 138 -3.74 -1.35 -0.23
C THR A 138 -3.87 0.14 -0.54
N ALA A 139 -4.76 0.49 -1.46
CA ALA A 139 -4.94 1.85 -1.94
C ALA A 139 -6.43 2.27 -1.98
N VAL A 140 -6.68 3.57 -1.90
CA VAL A 140 -8.01 4.20 -1.95
C VAL A 140 -7.93 5.52 -2.70
N ILE A 141 -8.92 5.82 -3.55
CA ILE A 141 -9.19 7.18 -4.06
C ILE A 141 -10.32 7.79 -3.23
N HIS A 142 -10.10 8.96 -2.66
CA HIS A 142 -11.03 9.64 -1.75
C HIS A 142 -11.27 11.08 -2.17
N GLN A 143 -12.43 11.61 -1.78
CA GLN A 143 -12.83 13.01 -1.94
C GLN A 143 -13.05 13.68 -0.57
N LYS A 144 -12.69 14.96 -0.43
CA LYS A 144 -12.68 15.71 0.83
C LYS A 144 -14.03 15.74 1.58
N ASP A 145 -15.14 15.71 0.83
CA ASP A 145 -16.50 15.88 1.37
C ASP A 145 -17.18 14.54 1.75
N LEU A 146 -16.52 13.42 1.46
CA LEU A 146 -17.01 12.09 1.84
C LEU A 146 -16.66 11.77 3.30
N PHE A 147 -17.50 10.95 3.94
CA PHE A 147 -17.20 10.40 5.26
C PHE A 147 -15.89 9.58 5.23
N PRO A 148 -15.13 9.52 6.34
CA PRO A 148 -13.79 8.92 6.34
C PRO A 148 -13.69 7.45 5.90
N LEU A 149 -14.78 6.69 6.00
CA LEU A 149 -14.84 5.27 5.59
C LEU A 149 -15.61 5.06 4.28
N THR A 150 -15.97 6.15 3.61
CA THR A 150 -16.51 6.15 2.24
C THR A 150 -15.39 6.51 1.28
N ASN A 151 -15.51 6.18 0.00
CA ASN A 151 -14.48 6.43 -0.99
C ASN A 151 -15.10 6.57 -2.38
N LEU A 152 -14.31 7.05 -3.34
CA LEU A 152 -14.65 7.01 -4.76
C LEU A 152 -14.32 5.62 -5.33
N GLU A 153 -13.10 5.15 -5.09
CA GLU A 153 -12.63 3.82 -5.50
C GLU A 153 -11.80 3.19 -4.39
N LEU A 154 -11.95 1.88 -4.20
CA LEU A 154 -11.23 1.09 -3.19
C LEU A 154 -10.53 -0.07 -3.89
N PHE A 155 -9.30 -0.35 -3.45
CA PHE A 155 -8.48 -1.46 -3.92
C PHE A 155 -8.16 -2.36 -2.73
N PRO A 156 -9.12 -3.20 -2.31
CA PRO A 156 -9.07 -3.86 -1.00
C PRO A 156 -8.13 -5.07 -0.98
N GLN A 157 -7.87 -5.67 -2.15
CA GLN A 157 -7.02 -6.85 -2.28
C GLN A 157 -5.64 -6.45 -2.83
N ALA A 158 -4.79 -5.93 -1.96
CA ALA A 158 -3.41 -5.52 -2.30
C ALA A 158 -2.61 -6.56 -3.13
N PRO A 159 -2.72 -7.89 -2.88
CA PRO A 159 -2.01 -8.88 -3.68
C PRO A 159 -2.38 -8.91 -5.18
N LEU A 160 -3.52 -8.36 -5.56
CA LEU A 160 -3.97 -8.32 -6.96
C LEU A 160 -3.53 -7.05 -7.69
N ILE A 161 -3.09 -6.02 -6.96
CA ILE A 161 -2.74 -4.72 -7.55
C ILE A 161 -1.35 -4.83 -8.20
N GLN A 162 -1.31 -4.62 -9.51
CA GLN A 162 -0.08 -4.55 -10.32
C GLN A 162 0.30 -3.11 -10.67
N ARG A 163 1.47 -2.93 -11.29
CA ARG A 163 1.98 -1.61 -11.73
C ARG A 163 0.99 -0.87 -12.62
N GLU A 164 0.35 -1.56 -13.57
CA GLU A 164 -0.63 -0.91 -14.45
C GLU A 164 -1.84 -0.39 -13.67
N HIS A 165 -2.26 -1.12 -12.63
CA HIS A 165 -3.37 -0.70 -11.77
C HIS A 165 -3.01 0.56 -10.97
N TYR A 166 -1.79 0.65 -10.43
CA TYR A 166 -1.32 1.89 -9.77
C TYR A 166 -1.32 3.10 -10.72
N ARG A 167 -0.95 2.89 -11.98
CA ARG A 167 -1.04 3.94 -13.01
C ARG A 167 -2.49 4.34 -13.28
N MET A 168 -3.38 3.36 -13.41
CA MET A 168 -4.83 3.61 -13.58
C MET A 168 -5.44 4.34 -12.39
N ILE A 169 -5.02 4.03 -11.16
CA ILE A 169 -5.42 4.74 -9.94
C ILE A 169 -5.04 6.23 -10.05
N GLY A 170 -3.81 6.52 -10.47
CA GLY A 170 -3.36 7.90 -10.71
C GLY A 170 -4.22 8.63 -11.74
N LYS A 171 -4.49 7.98 -12.89
CA LYS A 171 -5.36 8.55 -13.95
C LYS A 171 -6.76 8.86 -13.45
N ASN A 172 -7.41 7.90 -12.80
CA ASN A 172 -8.77 8.09 -12.33
C ASN A 172 -8.84 9.18 -11.25
N ALA A 173 -7.89 9.23 -10.33
CA ALA A 173 -7.82 10.31 -9.34
C ALA A 173 -7.69 11.69 -10.00
N ALA A 174 -6.87 11.81 -11.05
CA ALA A 174 -6.74 13.05 -11.80
C ALA A 174 -8.02 13.41 -12.58
N LYS A 175 -8.72 12.43 -13.14
CA LYS A 175 -10.03 12.64 -13.78
C LYS A 175 -11.09 13.11 -12.78
N TYR A 176 -11.15 12.51 -11.59
CA TYR A 176 -12.02 13.00 -10.52
C TYR A 176 -11.65 14.43 -10.09
N ALA A 177 -10.36 14.77 -10.04
CA ALA A 177 -9.92 16.12 -9.70
C ALA A 177 -10.31 17.16 -10.76
N LYS A 178 -10.46 16.76 -12.01
CA LYS A 178 -11.04 17.57 -13.10
C LYS A 178 -12.57 17.64 -13.06
N GLY A 179 -13.22 16.96 -12.13
CA GLY A 179 -14.69 16.86 -12.05
C GLY A 179 -15.31 15.90 -13.08
N GLU A 180 -14.51 15.04 -13.70
CA GLU A 180 -14.99 14.02 -14.63
C GLU A 180 -15.57 12.80 -13.89
N SER A 181 -16.30 11.96 -14.62
CA SER A 181 -16.81 10.67 -14.14
C SER A 181 -16.14 9.53 -14.92
N PRO A 182 -14.88 9.18 -14.58
CA PRO A 182 -14.16 8.12 -15.27
C PRO A 182 -14.82 6.76 -15.04
N LYS A 183 -14.61 5.83 -15.98
CA LYS A 183 -14.88 4.42 -15.72
C LYS A 183 -13.96 3.95 -14.58
N PRO A 184 -14.50 3.39 -13.48
CA PRO A 184 -13.68 2.91 -12.38
C PRO A 184 -12.65 1.87 -12.85
N VAL A 185 -11.51 1.83 -12.15
CA VAL A 185 -10.50 0.82 -12.40
C VAL A 185 -11.14 -0.58 -12.21
N PRO A 186 -10.90 -1.54 -13.12
CA PRO A 186 -11.49 -2.86 -13.04
C PRO A 186 -11.27 -3.49 -11.66
N GLN A 187 -12.36 -3.84 -10.99
CA GLN A 187 -12.31 -4.46 -9.68
C GLN A 187 -11.82 -5.91 -9.83
N MET A 188 -10.78 -6.24 -9.06
CA MET A 188 -10.20 -7.58 -9.02
C MET A 188 -10.63 -8.25 -7.72
N ASN A 189 -11.05 -9.49 -7.82
CA ASN A 189 -11.45 -10.27 -6.66
C ASN A 189 -10.98 -11.72 -6.81
N ASP A 190 -10.13 -12.15 -5.88
CA ASP A 190 -9.69 -13.53 -5.72
C ASP A 190 -10.13 -14.02 -4.33
N GLN A 191 -11.03 -15.01 -4.32
CA GLN A 191 -11.52 -15.66 -3.11
C GLN A 191 -10.39 -16.29 -2.26
N MET A 192 -9.26 -16.64 -2.88
CA MET A 192 -8.08 -17.20 -2.21
C MET A 192 -7.09 -16.13 -1.73
N ALA A 193 -7.29 -14.85 -2.06
CA ALA A 193 -6.42 -13.79 -1.58
C ALA A 193 -6.40 -13.72 -0.05
N ARG A 194 -7.57 -13.86 0.59
CA ARG A 194 -7.66 -13.81 2.05
C ARG A 194 -6.98 -15.01 2.73
N PRO A 195 -7.29 -16.28 2.39
CA PRO A 195 -6.57 -17.44 2.92
C PRO A 195 -5.04 -17.35 2.79
N LYS A 196 -4.54 -16.86 1.65
CA LYS A 196 -3.09 -16.78 1.38
C LYS A 196 -2.40 -15.62 2.08
N TYR A 197 -3.02 -14.44 2.09
CA TYR A 197 -2.33 -13.20 2.41
C TYR A 197 -2.83 -12.49 3.66
N GLN A 198 -3.96 -12.87 4.26
CA GLN A 198 -4.52 -12.11 5.39
C GLN A 198 -3.56 -12.05 6.59
N SER A 199 -2.92 -13.17 6.93
CA SER A 199 -1.95 -13.22 8.04
C SER A 199 -0.71 -12.37 7.75
N ILE A 200 -0.21 -12.39 6.50
CA ILE A 200 0.93 -11.58 6.06
C ILE A 200 0.55 -10.09 6.10
N ALA A 201 -0.63 -9.73 5.58
CA ALA A 201 -1.16 -8.38 5.59
C ALA A 201 -1.31 -7.83 7.02
N ALA A 202 -1.73 -8.66 7.97
CA ALA A 202 -1.82 -8.29 9.39
C ALA A 202 -0.42 -7.96 9.96
N LEU A 203 0.58 -8.81 9.72
CA LEU A 203 1.95 -8.58 10.19
C LEU A 203 2.56 -7.30 9.57
N LEU A 204 2.38 -7.09 8.27
CA LEU A 204 2.85 -5.86 7.59
C LEU A 204 2.15 -4.62 8.14
N HIS A 205 0.85 -4.71 8.44
CA HIS A 205 0.11 -3.59 9.02
C HIS A 205 0.49 -3.32 10.48
N ILE A 206 0.80 -4.34 11.28
CA ILE A 206 1.34 -4.18 12.64
C ILE A 206 2.67 -3.40 12.57
N LYS A 207 3.61 -3.83 11.72
CA LYS A 207 4.89 -3.13 11.50
C LYS A 207 4.70 -1.68 11.04
N GLU A 208 3.69 -1.41 10.22
CA GLU A 208 3.38 -0.04 9.82
C GLU A 208 2.82 0.80 10.98
N THR A 209 1.98 0.18 11.80
CA THR A 209 1.28 0.83 12.92
C THR A 209 2.22 1.20 14.06
N GLU A 210 3.33 0.47 14.26
CA GLU A 210 4.40 0.83 15.20
C GLU A 210 4.99 2.24 14.96
N HIS A 211 4.84 2.76 13.73
CA HIS A 211 5.36 4.07 13.32
C HIS A 211 4.30 5.18 13.37
N VAL A 212 3.09 4.88 13.86
CA VAL A 212 2.03 5.87 14.07
C VAL A 212 2.40 6.82 15.20
N LYS A 213 2.30 8.12 14.92
CA LYS A 213 2.47 9.19 15.90
C LYS A 213 1.12 9.88 16.09
N VAL A 214 0.42 9.51 17.17
CA VAL A 214 -0.92 10.04 17.49
C VAL A 214 -0.90 11.57 17.47
N ASN A 215 -1.92 12.17 16.85
CA ASN A 215 -2.08 13.62 16.65
C ASN A 215 -1.02 14.33 15.79
N ALA A 216 -0.02 13.63 15.25
CA ALA A 216 0.96 14.23 14.37
C ALA A 216 0.29 14.74 13.07
N LYS A 217 0.69 15.93 12.64
CA LYS A 217 0.23 16.48 11.36
C LYS A 217 0.92 15.76 10.21
N PRO A 218 0.27 15.64 9.03
CA PRO A 218 0.92 15.10 7.86
C PRO A 218 2.14 15.94 7.46
N VAL A 219 3.14 15.27 6.89
CA VAL A 219 4.42 15.83 6.47
C VAL A 219 4.47 15.84 4.95
N GLN A 220 4.90 16.95 4.33
CA GLN A 220 5.12 17.00 2.90
C GLN A 220 6.41 16.28 2.53
N LEU A 221 6.38 15.54 1.42
CA LEU A 221 7.52 14.78 0.94
C LEU A 221 7.95 15.25 -0.45
N LYS A 222 9.23 15.54 -0.61
CA LYS A 222 9.87 15.60 -1.92
C LYS A 222 10.31 14.21 -2.35
N VAL A 223 9.86 13.80 -3.53
CA VAL A 223 10.16 12.50 -4.12
C VAL A 223 11.38 12.60 -5.01
N VAL A 224 12.38 11.75 -4.78
CA VAL A 224 13.56 11.61 -5.63
C VAL A 224 13.73 10.14 -6.01
N PHE A 225 13.70 9.86 -7.31
CA PHE A 225 14.04 8.55 -7.87
C PHE A 225 15.51 8.56 -8.28
N LYS A 226 16.31 7.61 -7.77
CA LYS A 226 17.73 7.42 -8.12
C LYS A 226 17.96 6.09 -8.81
#